data_AF-A0A074JII5-F1
#
_entry.id   AF-A0A074JII5-F1
#
_cell.length_a   1.000
_cell.length_b   1.000
_cell.length_c   1.000
_cell.angle_alpha   90.00
_cell.angle_beta   90.00
_cell.angle_gamma   90.00
#
_symmetry.space_group_name_H-M   'P 1'
#
loop_
_entity.id
_entity.type
_entity.pdbx_description
1 polymer ?
#
loop_
_entity_poly.entity_id
_entity_poly.type
_entity_poly.pdbx_seq_one_letter_code
_entity_poly.pdbx_strand_id
1 'polypeptide(L)'
;MTEQNLIFDTPAHEQSPEQRRFYAYTEIAYTVVDFGAAFCFIVGSIFFFFESLMIPGTWLFLIGSVLFAAKPSIRLWRELKLLRMGDYKELAQRK
;
A
#
# COMPACT_ATOMS: atom_id res chain seq x y z
N MET A 1 8.65 11.51 -6.64
CA MET A 1 7.34 12.13 -6.88
C MET A 1 6.62 11.25 -7.87
N THR A 2 5.96 10.20 -7.40
CA THR A 2 5.17 9.35 -8.28
C THR A 2 3.79 9.99 -8.30
N GLU A 3 3.44 10.65 -9.39
CA GLU A 3 2.07 11.07 -9.70
C GLU A 3 1.19 9.81 -9.74
N GLN A 4 0.72 9.37 -8.58
CA GLN A 4 -0.41 8.47 -8.52
C GLN A 4 -1.64 9.36 -8.62
N ASN A 5 -2.15 9.52 -9.84
CA ASN A 5 -3.48 10.09 -10.08
C ASN A 5 -4.48 9.35 -9.18
N LEU A 6 -4.85 9.98 -8.07
CA LEU A 6 -5.89 9.49 -7.19
C LEU A 6 -7.19 9.73 -7.95
N ILE A 7 -8.11 8.77 -7.95
CA ILE A 7 -9.45 9.00 -8.56
C ILE A 7 -10.16 10.18 -7.85
N PHE A 8 -9.73 10.49 -6.62
CA PHE A 8 -10.24 11.58 -5.78
C PHE A 8 -9.08 12.45 -5.28
N ASP A 9 -8.55 13.32 -6.13
CA ASP A 9 -7.49 14.24 -5.71
C ASP A 9 -8.06 15.43 -4.93
N THR A 10 -7.75 15.50 -3.63
CA THR A 10 -7.86 16.75 -2.85
C THR A 10 -6.52 17.47 -2.94
N PRO A 11 -6.45 18.69 -3.53
CA PRO A 11 -5.23 19.46 -3.65
C PRO A 11 -4.50 19.56 -2.31
N ALA A 12 -3.16 19.47 -2.33
CA ALA A 12 -2.36 19.42 -1.09
C ALA A 12 -2.64 20.58 -0.12
N HIS A 13 -3.06 21.74 -0.63
CA HIS A 13 -3.40 22.92 0.17
C HIS A 13 -4.76 22.81 0.92
N GLU A 14 -5.65 21.91 0.49
CA GLU A 14 -6.99 21.68 1.08
C GLU A 14 -7.00 20.48 2.06
N GLN A 15 -5.92 19.70 2.08
CA GLN A 15 -5.80 18.54 2.96
C GLN A 15 -5.67 18.97 4.43
N SER A 16 -6.47 18.34 5.31
CA SER A 16 -6.31 18.56 6.75
C SER A 16 -5.00 17.96 7.24
N PRO A 17 -4.48 18.44 8.40
CA PRO A 17 -3.32 17.83 9.04
C PRO A 17 -3.47 16.32 9.25
N GLU A 18 -4.70 15.85 9.54
CA GLU A 18 -5.02 14.43 9.71
C GLU A 18 -4.93 13.64 8.40
N GLN A 19 -5.45 14.17 7.29
CA GLN A 19 -5.37 13.55 5.97
C GLN A 19 -3.91 13.39 5.53
N ARG A 20 -3.07 14.41 5.75
CA ARG A 20 -1.63 14.37 5.43
C ARG A 20 -0.89 13.29 6.23
N ARG A 21 -1.15 13.20 7.54
CA ARG A 21 -0.55 12.16 8.40
C ARG A 21 -0.96 10.76 7.93
N PHE A 22 -2.25 10.56 7.66
CA PHE A 22 -2.76 9.29 7.18
C PHE A 22 -2.12 8.89 5.84
N TYR A 23 -2.01 9.82 4.89
CA TYR A 23 -1.33 9.59 3.62
C TYR A 23 0.13 9.16 3.82
N ALA A 24 0.89 9.85 4.67
CA ALA A 24 2.28 9.51 4.95
C ALA A 24 2.44 8.08 5.51
N TYR A 25 1.57 7.67 6.44
CA TYR A 25 1.58 6.29 6.95
C TYR A 25 1.29 5.26 5.85
N THR A 26 0.35 5.55 4.94
CA THR A 26 0.04 4.63 3.84
C THR A 26 1.19 4.49 2.84
N GLU A 27 1.93 5.56 2.56
CA GLU A 27 3.12 5.49 1.67
C GLU A 27 4.26 4.68 2.29
N ILE A 28 4.50 4.84 3.60
CA ILE A 28 5.45 4.00 4.33
C ILE A 28 5.00 2.53 4.28
N ALA A 29 3.70 2.27 4.49
CA ALA A 29 3.15 0.91 4.41
C ALA A 29 3.35 0.27 3.02
N TYR A 30 3.12 1.00 1.92
CA TYR A 30 3.43 0.47 0.58
C TYR A 30 4.90 0.16 0.41
N THR A 31 5.78 1.04 0.87
CA THR A 31 7.23 0.86 0.75
C THR A 31 7.65 -0.43 1.46
N VAL A 32 7.16 -0.64 2.69
CA VAL A 32 7.44 -1.87 3.46
C VAL A 32 6.92 -3.11 2.74
N VAL A 33 5.69 -3.06 2.22
CA VAL A 33 5.10 -4.18 1.48
C VAL A 33 5.86 -4.48 0.19
N ASP A 34 6.25 -3.46 -0.58
CA ASP A 34 7.02 -3.61 -1.81
C ASP A 34 8.37 -4.27 -1.55
N PHE A 35 9.13 -3.76 -0.57
CA PHE A 35 10.43 -4.34 -0.21
C PHE A 35 10.28 -5.75 0.36
N GLY A 36 9.26 -6.01 1.17
CA GLY A 36 8.97 -7.35 1.69
C GLY A 36 8.65 -8.34 0.57
N ALA A 37 7.79 -7.97 -0.38
CA ALA A 37 7.45 -8.79 -1.53
C ALA A 37 8.68 -9.08 -2.40
N ALA A 38 9.44 -8.03 -2.74
CA ALA A 38 10.66 -8.16 -3.53
C ALA A 38 11.70 -9.07 -2.86
N PHE A 39 11.92 -8.91 -1.55
CA PHE A 39 12.82 -9.76 -0.79
C PHE A 39 12.39 -11.22 -0.82
N CYS A 40 11.11 -11.51 -0.54
CA CYS A 40 10.57 -12.86 -0.60
C CYS A 40 10.73 -13.50 -1.99
N PHE A 41 10.45 -12.75 -3.07
CA PHE A 41 10.60 -13.26 -4.43
C PHE A 41 12.05 -13.51 -4.81
N ILE A 42 12.98 -12.63 -4.44
CA ILE A 42 14.41 -12.79 -4.74
C ILE A 42 14.95 -14.02 -4.01
N VAL A 43 14.71 -14.14 -2.70
CA VAL A 43 15.20 -15.27 -1.90
C VAL A 43 14.54 -16.58 -2.36
N GLY A 44 13.23 -16.57 -2.62
CA GLY A 44 12.52 -17.72 -3.17
C GLY A 44 13.08 -18.16 -4.52
N SER A 45 13.47 -17.20 -5.37
CA SER A 45 14.06 -17.50 -6.68
C SER A 45 15.43 -18.15 -6.54
N ILE A 46 16.24 -17.71 -5.57
CA ILE A 46 17.52 -18.34 -5.22
C ILE A 46 17.29 -19.78 -4.73
N PHE A 47 16.23 -20.03 -3.96
CA PHE A 47 15.94 -21.37 -3.45
C PHE A 47 15.58 -22.37 -4.56
N PHE A 48 14.98 -21.92 -5.67
CA PHE A 48 14.65 -22.78 -6.81
C PHE A 48 15.87 -23.33 -7.56
N PHE A 49 17.09 -22.87 -7.26
CA PHE A 49 18.32 -23.50 -7.77
C PHE A 49 18.71 -24.79 -7.03
N PHE A 50 18.05 -25.11 -5.91
CA PHE A 50 18.35 -26.28 -5.09
C PHE A 50 17.09 -27.11 -4.86
N GLU A 51 17.11 -28.37 -5.28
CA GLU A 51 15.96 -29.28 -5.16
C GLU A 51 15.48 -29.42 -3.69
N SER A 52 16.42 -29.44 -2.74
CA SER A 52 16.11 -29.50 -1.30
C SER A 52 15.44 -28.25 -0.73
N LEU A 53 15.55 -27.10 -1.39
CA LEU A 53 14.97 -25.82 -0.94
C LEU A 53 13.71 -25.43 -1.72
N MET A 54 13.25 -26.28 -2.63
CA MET A 54 12.12 -25.95 -3.51
C MET A 54 10.83 -25.68 -2.71
N ILE A 55 10.52 -26.50 -1.70
CA ILE A 55 9.33 -26.30 -0.85
C ILE A 55 9.39 -24.96 -0.09
N PRO A 56 10.48 -24.64 0.67
CA PRO A 56 10.66 -23.31 1.25
C PRO A 56 10.58 -22.17 0.21
N GLY A 57 11.13 -22.36 -0.99
CA GLY A 57 11.08 -21.39 -2.08
C GLY A 57 9.65 -21.10 -2.54
N THR A 58 8.82 -22.14 -2.68
CA THR A 58 7.39 -21.99 -3.00
C THR A 58 6.65 -21.19 -1.95
N TRP A 59 6.91 -21.42 -0.66
CA TRP A 59 6.32 -20.64 0.42
C TRP A 59 6.75 -19.16 0.41
N LEU A 60 8.03 -18.89 0.14
CA LEU A 60 8.52 -17.52 -0.03
C LEU A 60 7.81 -16.82 -1.20
N PHE A 61 7.61 -17.51 -2.31
CA PHE A 61 6.84 -16.97 -3.44
C PHE A 61 5.37 -16.72 -3.08
N LEU A 62 4.72 -17.62 -2.35
CA LEU A 62 3.35 -17.42 -1.89
C LEU A 62 3.24 -16.20 -0.97
N ILE A 63 4.13 -16.07 0.02
CA ILE A 63 4.17 -14.91 0.92
C ILE A 63 4.44 -13.63 0.15
N GLY A 64 5.42 -13.62 -0.75
CA GLY A 64 5.72 -12.48 -1.62
C GLY A 64 4.51 -12.07 -2.46
N SER A 65 3.72 -13.05 -2.94
CA SER A 65 2.49 -12.80 -3.73
C SER A 65 1.39 -12.18 -2.88
N VAL A 66 1.20 -12.66 -1.64
CA VAL A 66 0.25 -12.07 -0.68
C VAL A 66 0.65 -10.63 -0.34
N LEU A 67 1.93 -10.37 -0.10
CA LEU A 67 2.43 -9.00 0.12
C LEU A 67 2.17 -8.13 -1.11
N PHE A 68 2.54 -8.59 -2.30
CA PHE A 68 2.30 -7.86 -3.54
C PHE A 68 0.82 -7.50 -3.73
N ALA A 69 -0.10 -8.42 -3.39
CA ALA A 69 -1.53 -8.18 -3.43
C ALA A 69 -2.02 -7.20 -2.34
N ALA A 70 -1.32 -7.06 -1.22
CA ALA A 70 -1.70 -6.12 -0.17
C ALA A 70 -1.58 -4.65 -0.62
N LYS A 71 -0.70 -4.33 -1.57
CA LYS A 71 -0.52 -2.96 -2.10
C LYS A 71 -1.81 -2.37 -2.69
N PRO A 72 -2.47 -2.99 -3.70
CA PRO A 72 -3.75 -2.48 -4.18
C PRO A 72 -4.84 -2.47 -3.11
N SER A 73 -4.82 -3.39 -2.13
CA SER A 73 -5.78 -3.38 -1.01
C SER A 73 -5.61 -2.17 -0.09
N ILE A 74 -4.37 -1.84 0.30
CA ILE A 74 -4.07 -0.65 1.10
C ILE A 74 -4.43 0.62 0.31
N ARG A 75 -4.22 0.62 -1.01
CA ARG A 75 -4.62 1.73 -1.90
C ARG A 75 -6.12 1.96 -1.91
N LEU A 76 -6.89 0.91 -2.13
CA LEU A 76 -8.35 0.99 -2.10
C LEU A 76 -8.84 1.47 -0.74
N TRP A 77 -8.30 0.92 0.35
CA TRP A 77 -8.67 1.34 1.71
C TRP A 77 -8.35 2.81 1.97
N ARG A 78 -7.19 3.29 1.52
CA ARG A 78 -6.80 4.69 1.62
C ARG A 78 -7.79 5.60 0.90
N GLU A 79 -8.13 5.26 -0.33
CA GLU A 79 -9.06 6.04 -1.16
C GLU A 79 -10.44 6.12 -0.51
N LEU A 80 -10.99 5.00 -0.03
CA LEU A 80 -12.27 4.95 0.69
C LEU A 80 -12.26 5.79 1.98
N LYS A 81 -11.16 5.78 2.74
CA LYS A 81 -11.05 6.58 3.96
C LYS A 81 -10.92 8.06 3.68
N LEU A 82 -10.17 8.45 2.64
CA LEU A 82 -10.01 9.85 2.23
C LEU A 82 -11.33 10.44 1.74
N LEU A 83 -12.09 9.69 0.93
CA LEU A 83 -13.46 10.05 0.53
C LEU A 83 -14.33 10.39 1.73
N ARG A 84 -14.39 9.46 2.70
CA ARG A 84 -15.20 9.63 3.90
C ARG A 84 -14.78 10.84 4.73
N MET A 85 -13.49 11.16 4.80
CA MET A 85 -12.99 12.34 5.51
C MET A 85 -13.35 13.66 4.81
N GLY A 86 -13.51 13.65 3.47
CA GLY A 86 -13.99 14.81 2.70
C GLY A 86 -15.43 15.19 3.06
N ASP A 87 -16.33 14.20 3.04
CA ASP A 87 -17.75 14.40 3.37
C ASP A 87 -17.95 15.00 4.78
N TYR A 88 -17.19 14.55 5.77
CA TYR A 88 -17.28 15.07 7.14
C TYR A 88 -16.90 16.55 7.26
N LYS A 89 -15.93 17.04 6.48
CA LYS A 89 -15.56 18.46 6.50
C LYS A 89 -16.67 19.32 5.91
N GLU A 90 -17.28 18.89 4.81
CA GLU A 90 -18.37 19.64 4.18
C GLU A 90 -19.58 19.76 5.12
N LEU A 91 -19.95 18.66 5.80
CA LEU A 91 -21.02 18.67 6.79
C LEU A 91 -20.71 19.55 8.00
N ALA A 92 -19.46 19.64 8.42
CA ALA A 92 -19.04 20.49 9.55
C ALA A 92 -19.07 21.99 9.22
N GLN A 93 -18.91 22.39 7.96
CA GLN A 93 -18.92 23.80 7.53
C GLN A 93 -20.33 24.37 7.32
N ARG A 94 -21.38 23.55 7.25
CA ARG A 94 -22.77 23.98 7.02
C ARG A 94 -23.53 24.41 8.29
N LYS A 95 -22.86 24.61 9.43
CA LYS A 95 -23.44 25.11 10.69
C LYS A 95 -22.79 26.41 11.11
#